data_AF-A0A9W9C8B4-F1
#
_entry.id   AF-A0A9W9C8B4-F1
#
_cell.length_a   1.000
_cell.length_b   1.000
_cell.length_c   1.000
_cell.angle_alpha   90.00
_cell.angle_beta   90.00
_cell.angle_gamma   90.00
#
_symmetry.space_group_name_H-M   'P 1'
#
loop_
_entity.id
_entity.type
_entity.pdbx_description
1 polymer ?
#
loop_
_entity_poly.entity_id
_entity_poly.type
_entity_poly.pdbx_seq_one_letter_code
_entity_poly.pdbx_strand_id
1 'polypeptide(L)'
;MSQSDRLPLGQQMLRGAGIGQAIVAFPICLFLGASAYYVMLEQRSHWLVYYFFRDSVSAIMAAGIIFSVYVQRKAVISLYQYLLFEAAKSLLATGLWLWLILDAAYGPWQDECKSNPYVRPCDVSARVSRAALASVVLL
;
A
#
# COMPACT_ATOMS: atom_id res chain seq x y z
N MET A 1 -24.53 -28.70 -20.62
CA MET A 1 -24.08 -27.88 -19.47
C MET A 1 -24.38 -26.42 -19.78
N SER A 2 -25.25 -25.80 -19.00
CA SER A 2 -25.87 -24.51 -19.31
C SER A 2 -24.90 -23.33 -19.16
N GLN A 3 -25.00 -22.43 -20.13
CA GLN A 3 -24.23 -21.20 -20.26
C GLN A 3 -24.95 -20.07 -19.50
N SER A 4 -25.04 -20.16 -18.17
CA SER A 4 -25.82 -19.19 -17.36
C SER A 4 -25.08 -18.54 -16.18
N ASP A 5 -23.76 -18.70 -16.05
CA ASP A 5 -22.98 -18.14 -14.93
C ASP A 5 -21.77 -17.29 -15.36
N ARG A 6 -21.92 -16.48 -16.40
CA ARG A 6 -20.93 -15.43 -16.69
C ARG A 6 -21.47 -14.09 -16.22
N LEU A 7 -21.00 -13.65 -15.05
CA LEU A 7 -21.12 -12.27 -14.60
C LEU A 7 -20.73 -11.32 -15.76
N PRO A 8 -21.40 -10.16 -15.91
CA PRO A 8 -21.11 -9.21 -16.98
C PRO A 8 -19.61 -8.88 -16.99
N LEU A 9 -19.03 -8.79 -18.20
CA LEU A 9 -17.57 -8.73 -18.42
C LEU A 9 -16.87 -7.68 -17.54
N GLY A 10 -17.48 -6.50 -17.38
CA GLY A 10 -16.94 -5.43 -16.53
C GLY A 10 -16.85 -5.80 -15.04
N GLN A 11 -17.81 -6.55 -14.51
CA GLN A 11 -17.79 -7.02 -13.12
C GLN A 11 -16.72 -8.11 -12.93
N GLN A 12 -16.45 -8.92 -13.96
CA GLN A 12 -15.40 -9.93 -13.93
C GLN A 12 -14.00 -9.28 -13.97
N MET A 13 -13.81 -8.24 -14.78
CA MET A 13 -12.57 -7.47 -14.84
C MET A 13 -12.29 -6.70 -13.53
N LEU A 14 -13.31 -6.05 -12.96
CA LEU A 14 -13.21 -5.38 -11.66
C LEU A 14 -12.81 -6.34 -10.54
N ARG A 15 -13.37 -7.56 -10.55
CA ARG A 15 -13.00 -8.61 -9.58
C ARG A 15 -11.55 -9.05 -9.74
N GLY A 16 -11.07 -9.18 -10.97
CA GLY A 16 -9.68 -9.51 -11.28
C GLY A 16 -8.72 -8.42 -10.83
N ALA A 17 -9.02 -7.15 -11.11
CA ALA A 17 -8.23 -6.01 -10.67
C ALA A 17 -8.15 -5.94 -9.14
N GLY A 18 -9.28 -6.10 -8.44
CA GLY A 18 -9.30 -6.11 -6.97
C GLY A 18 -8.46 -7.23 -6.37
N ILE A 19 -8.47 -8.43 -6.95
CA ILE A 19 -7.60 -9.53 -6.52
C ILE A 19 -6.13 -9.19 -6.75
N GLY A 20 -5.78 -8.58 -7.89
CA GLY A 20 -4.43 -8.09 -8.17
C GLY A 20 -3.95 -7.10 -7.12
N GLN A 21 -4.77 -6.09 -6.80
CA GLN A 21 -4.47 -5.10 -5.77
C GLN A 21 -4.26 -5.75 -4.40
N ALA A 22 -5.07 -6.74 -4.02
CA ALA A 22 -4.89 -7.47 -2.76
C ALA A 22 -3.59 -8.29 -2.73
N ILE A 23 -3.21 -8.94 -3.83
CA ILE A 23 -1.97 -9.72 -3.93
C ILE A 23 -0.75 -8.80 -3.75
N VAL A 24 -0.79 -7.59 -4.30
CA VAL A 24 0.31 -6.62 -4.18
C VAL A 24 0.32 -5.93 -2.81
N ALA A 25 -0.86 -5.60 -2.26
CA ALA A 25 -0.99 -4.99 -0.95
C ALA A 25 -0.57 -5.93 0.20
N PHE A 26 -0.75 -7.24 0.04
CA PHE A 26 -0.42 -8.23 1.08
C PHE A 26 1.04 -8.22 1.53
N PRO A 27 2.06 -8.36 0.65
CA PRO A 27 3.45 -8.30 1.07
C PRO A 27 3.83 -6.93 1.65
N ILE A 28 3.25 -5.85 1.13
CA ILE A 28 3.46 -4.49 1.66
C ILE A 28 2.95 -4.38 3.10
N CYS A 29 1.73 -4.87 3.35
CA CYS A 29 1.13 -4.90 4.67
C CYS A 29 1.98 -5.72 5.66
N LEU A 30 2.45 -6.90 5.27
CA LEU A 30 3.27 -7.76 6.14
C LEU A 30 4.64 -7.15 6.42
N PHE A 31 5.34 -6.67 5.40
CA PHE A 31 6.69 -6.15 5.54
C PHE A 31 6.70 -4.85 6.37
N LEU A 32 5.80 -3.91 6.07
CA LEU A 32 5.71 -2.66 6.82
C LEU A 32 5.13 -2.88 8.22
N GLY A 33 4.14 -3.77 8.38
CA GLY A 33 3.64 -4.13 9.71
C GLY A 33 4.71 -4.76 10.60
N ALA A 34 5.53 -5.67 10.06
CA ALA A 34 6.67 -6.23 10.78
C ALA A 34 7.71 -5.16 11.10
N SER A 35 8.02 -4.26 10.15
CA SER A 35 8.96 -3.16 10.35
C SER A 35 8.49 -2.22 11.47
N ALA A 36 7.20 -1.86 11.51
CA ALA A 36 6.63 -1.06 12.58
C ALA A 36 6.77 -1.75 13.95
N TYR A 37 6.56 -3.07 14.02
CA TYR A 37 6.77 -3.85 15.23
C TYR A 37 8.24 -3.85 15.69
N TYR A 38 9.19 -4.03 14.75
CA TYR A 38 10.62 -3.94 15.06
C TYR A 38 11.02 -2.55 15.56
N VAL A 39 10.53 -1.48 14.93
CA VAL A 39 10.78 -0.09 15.35
C VAL A 39 10.23 0.16 16.77
N MET A 40 9.09 -0.45 17.12
CA MET A 40 8.54 -0.35 18.48
C MET A 40 9.42 -1.04 19.54
N LEU A 41 10.09 -2.14 19.17
CA LEU A 41 10.99 -2.88 20.07
C LEU A 41 12.39 -2.23 20.16
N GLU A 42 12.82 -1.53 19.13
CA GLU A 42 14.17 -0.99 19.04
C GLU A 42 14.25 0.45 19.56
N GLN A 43 14.37 0.60 20.88
CA GLN A 43 14.26 1.87 21.63
C GLN A 43 15.44 2.85 21.48
N ARG A 44 16.18 2.82 20.35
CA ARG A 44 17.51 3.49 20.24
C ARG A 44 17.62 4.64 19.22
N SER A 45 16.58 4.95 18.45
CA SER A 45 16.65 5.99 17.40
C SER A 45 15.87 7.26 17.73
N HIS A 46 16.46 8.43 17.47
CA HIS A 46 15.79 9.73 17.61
C HIS A 46 14.62 9.92 16.60
N TRP A 47 14.55 9.09 15.55
CA TRP A 47 13.53 9.13 14.50
C TRP A 47 12.50 8.00 14.60
N LEU A 48 12.49 7.28 15.72
CA LEU A 48 11.66 6.09 15.95
C LEU A 48 10.17 6.37 15.74
N VAL A 49 9.68 7.50 16.24
CA VAL A 49 8.29 7.93 16.06
C VAL A 49 7.96 8.09 14.57
N TYR A 50 8.83 8.72 13.79
CA TYR A 50 8.60 8.90 12.36
C TYR A 50 8.51 7.57 11.62
N TYR A 51 9.49 6.69 11.80
CA TYR A 51 9.52 5.39 11.12
C TYR A 51 8.35 4.50 11.55
N PHE A 52 7.97 4.52 12.83
CA PHE A 52 6.80 3.81 13.34
C PHE A 52 5.50 4.30 12.67
N PHE A 53 5.28 5.62 12.60
CA PHE A 53 4.10 6.19 11.97
C PHE A 53 4.08 5.89 10.47
N ARG A 54 5.21 6.05 9.78
CA ARG A 54 5.32 5.74 8.36
C ARG A 54 4.92 4.30 8.06
N ASP A 55 5.52 3.36 8.78
CA ASP A 55 5.32 1.93 8.55
C ASP A 55 3.91 1.49 8.95
N SER A 56 3.40 1.99 10.08
CA SER A 56 2.04 1.68 10.56
C SER A 56 0.96 2.23 9.65
N VAL A 57 1.06 3.50 9.23
CA VAL A 57 0.07 4.14 8.35
C VAL A 57 0.02 3.44 7.00
N SER A 58 1.19 3.13 6.43
CA SER A 58 1.28 2.39 5.16
C SER A 58 0.72 0.98 5.28
N ALA A 59 1.02 0.27 6.38
CA ALA A 59 0.48 -1.06 6.64
C ALA A 59 -1.05 -1.04 6.81
N ILE A 60 -1.61 -0.05 7.51
CA ILE A 60 -3.06 0.11 7.69
C ILE A 60 -3.76 0.40 6.35
N MET A 61 -3.19 1.26 5.50
CA MET A 61 -3.75 1.53 4.17
C MET A 61 -3.76 0.27 3.30
N ALA A 62 -2.66 -0.50 3.29
CA ALA A 62 -2.58 -1.78 2.59
C ALA A 62 -3.58 -2.81 3.16
N ALA A 63 -3.71 -2.89 4.49
CA ALA A 63 -4.70 -3.75 5.15
C ALA A 63 -6.13 -3.35 4.78
N GLY A 64 -6.43 -2.06 4.65
CA GLY A 64 -7.74 -1.55 4.23
C GLY A 64 -8.11 -1.97 2.80
N ILE A 65 -7.14 -2.03 1.88
CA ILE A 65 -7.32 -2.54 0.52
C ILE A 65 -7.67 -4.03 0.57
N ILE A 66 -6.89 -4.83 1.31
CA ILE A 66 -7.12 -6.28 1.46
C ILE A 66 -8.48 -6.56 2.10
N PHE A 67 -8.82 -5.82 3.15
CA PHE A 67 -10.11 -5.92 3.84
C PHE A 67 -11.27 -5.62 2.89
N SER A 68 -11.17 -4.56 2.09
CA SER A 68 -12.20 -4.19 1.12
C SER A 68 -12.42 -5.31 0.08
N VAL A 69 -11.35 -5.91 -0.44
CA VAL A 69 -11.43 -7.05 -1.37
C VAL A 69 -12.01 -8.29 -0.70
N TYR A 70 -11.64 -8.56 0.55
CA TYR A 70 -12.17 -9.68 1.33
C TYR A 70 -13.68 -9.54 1.56
N VAL A 71 -14.14 -8.37 1.99
CA VAL A 71 -15.57 -8.06 2.20
C VAL A 71 -16.34 -8.18 0.89
N GLN A 72 -15.84 -7.59 -0.20
CA GLN A 72 -16.43 -7.72 -1.55
C GLN A 72 -16.54 -9.16 -2.04
N ARG A 73 -15.69 -10.07 -1.57
CA ARG A 73 -15.70 -11.48 -1.97
C ARG A 73 -16.67 -12.34 -1.15
N LYS A 74 -16.81 -12.04 0.15
CA LYS A 74 -17.59 -12.86 1.09
C LYS A 74 -19.01 -12.36 1.34
N ALA A 75 -19.24 -11.05 1.31
CA ALA A 75 -20.55 -10.49 1.61
C ALA A 75 -21.42 -10.42 0.35
N VAL A 76 -22.73 -10.59 0.52
CA VAL A 76 -23.72 -10.21 -0.49
C VAL A 76 -23.92 -8.71 -0.34
N ILE A 77 -23.27 -7.94 -1.21
CA ILE A 77 -23.20 -6.47 -1.11
C ILE A 77 -24.14 -5.84 -2.13
N SER A 78 -24.84 -4.78 -1.74
CA SER A 78 -25.66 -4.00 -2.67
C SER A 78 -24.79 -3.22 -3.65
N LEU A 79 -25.33 -2.85 -4.82
CA LEU A 79 -24.58 -2.10 -5.85
C LEU A 79 -23.94 -0.81 -5.31
N TYR A 80 -24.67 -0.08 -4.45
CA TYR A 80 -24.19 1.15 -3.83
C TYR A 80 -23.01 0.91 -2.89
N GLN A 81 -23.10 -0.11 -2.03
CA GLN A 81 -22.00 -0.49 -1.14
C GLN A 81 -20.79 -1.00 -1.91
N TYR A 82 -21.00 -1.73 -3.02
CA TYR A 82 -19.92 -2.17 -3.90
C TYR A 82 -19.13 -0.98 -4.47
N LEU A 83 -19.84 0.04 -4.98
CA LEU A 83 -19.26 1.29 -5.47
C LEU A 83 -18.48 2.04 -4.39
N LEU A 84 -19.00 2.10 -3.17
CA LEU A 84 -18.28 2.72 -2.05
C LEU A 84 -16.97 1.98 -1.73
N PHE A 85 -16.96 0.64 -1.76
CA PHE A 85 -15.73 -0.13 -1.56
C PHE A 85 -14.73 0.07 -2.71
N GLU A 86 -15.18 0.17 -3.96
CA GLU A 86 -14.30 0.51 -5.08
C GLU A 86 -13.68 1.91 -4.91
N ALA A 87 -14.50 2.90 -4.56
CA ALA A 87 -14.01 4.26 -4.30
C ALA A 87 -13.03 4.29 -3.12
N ALA A 88 -13.34 3.59 -2.03
CA ALA A 88 -12.46 3.51 -0.86
C ALA A 88 -11.12 2.84 -1.18
N LYS A 89 -11.11 1.73 -1.94
CA LYS A 89 -9.87 1.09 -2.39
C LYS A 89 -9.02 2.04 -3.23
N SER A 90 -9.64 2.73 -4.20
CA SER A 90 -8.93 3.68 -5.05
C SER A 90 -8.34 4.84 -4.25
N LEU A 91 -9.09 5.38 -3.28
CA LEU A 91 -8.59 6.41 -2.37
C LEU A 91 -7.44 5.91 -1.51
N LEU A 92 -7.52 4.69 -0.96
CA LEU A 92 -6.44 4.09 -0.17
C LEU A 92 -5.19 3.82 -1.02
N ALA A 93 -5.36 3.31 -2.23
CA ALA A 93 -4.25 3.07 -3.16
C ALA A 93 -3.57 4.38 -3.57
N THR A 94 -4.35 5.40 -3.91
CA THR A 94 -3.83 6.73 -4.28
C THR A 94 -3.20 7.45 -3.09
N GLY A 95 -3.78 7.31 -1.90
CA GLY A 95 -3.22 7.83 -0.65
C GLY A 95 -1.89 7.16 -0.31
N LEU A 96 -1.84 5.83 -0.39
CA LEU A 96 -0.60 5.05 -0.20
C LEU A 96 0.45 5.44 -1.24
N TRP A 97 0.05 5.65 -2.49
CA TRP A 97 0.93 6.13 -3.56
C TRP A 97 1.56 7.49 -3.24
N LEU A 98 0.73 8.49 -2.95
CA LEU A 98 1.19 9.83 -2.60
C LEU A 98 2.06 9.81 -1.34
N TRP A 99 1.67 9.02 -0.34
CA TRP A 99 2.41 8.87 0.91
C TRP A 99 3.82 8.32 0.67
N LEU A 100 3.97 7.26 -0.14
CA LEU A 100 5.27 6.68 -0.46
C LEU A 100 6.16 7.63 -1.28
N ILE A 101 5.57 8.42 -2.19
CA ILE A 101 6.32 9.44 -2.93
C ILE A 101 6.80 10.54 -1.98
N LEU A 102 5.95 11.03 -1.09
CA LEU A 102 6.31 12.08 -0.13
C LEU A 102 7.37 11.59 0.87
N ASP A 103 7.27 10.37 1.38
CA ASP A 103 8.32 9.75 2.22
C ASP A 103 9.64 9.61 1.46
N ALA A 104 9.59 9.14 0.21
CA ALA A 104 10.77 9.08 -0.64
C ALA A 104 11.35 10.48 -0.90
N ALA A 105 10.54 11.51 -1.09
CA ALA A 105 11.01 12.85 -1.43
C ALA A 105 11.49 13.69 -0.23
N TYR A 106 10.96 13.45 0.98
CA TYR A 106 11.18 14.33 2.14
C TYR A 106 11.53 13.60 3.44
N GLY A 107 11.67 12.28 3.44
CA GLY A 107 11.92 11.54 4.66
C GLY A 107 13.28 11.85 5.33
N PRO A 108 13.40 11.65 6.65
CA PRO A 108 14.61 11.90 7.46
C PRO A 108 15.81 11.03 7.04
N TRP A 109 15.58 10.03 6.19
CA TRP A 109 16.61 9.25 5.53
C TRP A 109 17.60 10.13 4.73
N GLN A 110 17.18 11.32 4.27
CA GLN A 110 18.08 12.26 3.59
C GLN A 110 19.14 12.83 4.52
N ASP A 111 18.78 13.12 5.76
CA ASP A 111 19.71 13.65 6.75
C ASP A 111 20.67 12.56 7.23
N GLU A 112 20.17 11.33 7.41
CA GLU A 112 21.02 10.16 7.66
C GLU A 112 22.02 9.95 6.50
N CYS A 113 21.56 10.07 5.25
CA CYS A 113 22.41 9.90 4.08
C CYS A 113 23.50 10.98 3.96
N LYS A 114 23.15 12.24 4.24
CA LYS A 114 24.12 13.35 4.30
C LYS A 114 25.16 13.15 5.40
N SER A 115 24.78 12.56 6.53
CA SER A 115 25.70 12.30 7.63
C SER A 115 26.69 11.16 7.35
N ASN A 116 26.36 10.22 6.44
CA ASN A 116 27.20 9.06 6.17
C ASN A 116 27.20 8.63 4.68
N PRO A 117 27.85 9.42 3.80
CA PRO A 117 27.75 9.26 2.34
C PRO A 117 28.38 7.99 1.77
N TYR A 118 29.21 7.29 2.55
CA TYR A 118 29.89 6.07 2.12
C TYR A 118 29.01 4.81 2.14
N VAL A 119 27.86 4.85 2.85
CA VAL A 119 27.03 3.66 3.11
C VAL A 119 25.82 3.56 2.16
N ARG A 120 25.26 4.69 1.70
CA ARG A 120 24.11 4.70 0.79
C ARG A 120 24.18 5.86 -0.21
N PRO A 121 23.90 5.64 -1.51
CA PRO A 121 23.76 6.73 -2.46
C PRO A 121 22.51 7.56 -2.14
N CYS A 122 22.67 8.87 -1.99
CA CYS A 122 21.59 9.82 -1.68
C CYS A 122 20.75 10.19 -2.92
N ASP A 123 20.38 9.19 -3.72
CA ASP A 123 19.62 9.40 -4.94
C ASP A 123 18.11 9.37 -4.67
N VAL A 124 17.57 10.55 -4.39
CA VAL A 124 16.13 10.79 -4.18
C VAL A 124 15.34 10.38 -5.42
N SER A 125 15.87 10.66 -6.62
CA SER A 125 15.21 10.33 -7.90
C SER A 125 15.07 8.82 -8.08
N ALA A 126 16.11 8.05 -7.76
CA ALA A 126 16.08 6.59 -7.82
C ALA A 126 15.08 5.98 -6.81
N ARG A 127 14.93 6.58 -5.63
CA ARG A 127 13.96 6.12 -4.62
C ARG A 127 12.52 6.47 -4.98
N VAL A 128 12.29 7.70 -5.45
CA VAL A 128 10.96 8.14 -5.92
C VAL A 128 10.52 7.34 -7.14
N SER A 129 11.41 7.07 -8.10
CA SER A 129 11.08 6.24 -9.27
C SER A 129 10.77 4.79 -8.89
N ARG A 130 11.51 4.19 -7.95
CA ARG A 130 11.18 2.84 -7.44
C ARG A 130 9.86 2.82 -6.66
N ALA A 131 9.59 3.83 -5.83
CA ALA A 131 8.34 3.97 -5.11
C ALA A 131 7.16 4.17 -6.09
N ALA A 132 7.33 4.99 -7.12
CA ALA A 132 6.35 5.20 -8.20
C ALA A 132 6.12 3.94 -9.04
N LEU A 133 7.17 3.17 -9.36
CA LEU A 133 7.03 1.91 -10.10
C LEU A 133 6.33 0.83 -9.25
N ALA A 134 6.67 0.70 -7.97
CA ALA A 134 6.06 -0.28 -7.06
C ALA A 134 4.56 0.00 -6.80
N SER A 135 4.13 1.24 -7.01
CA SER A 135 2.76 1.71 -6.74
C SER A 135 1.89 1.83 -7.98
N VAL A 136 2.47 2.00 -9.18
CA VAL A 136 1.74 1.78 -10.45
C VAL A 136 1.22 0.34 -10.54
N VAL A 137 1.90 -0.62 -9.90
CA VAL A 137 1.44 -2.01 -9.81
C VAL A 137 0.26 -2.17 -8.83
N LEU A 138 0.02 -1.20 -7.95
CA LEU A 138 -1.08 -1.19 -6.96
C LEU A 138 -2.35 -0.49 -7.46
N LEU A 139 -2.26 0.34 -8.51
CA LEU A 139 -3.39 1.05 -9.12
C LEU A 139 -4.06 0.16 -10.17
#